data_AF-A0A0U3SEG9-F1
#
_entry.id   AF-A0A0U3SEG9-F1
#
_cell.length_a   1.000
_cell.length_b   1.000
_cell.length_c   1.000
_cell.angle_alpha   90.00
_cell.angle_beta   90.00
_cell.angle_gamma   90.00
#
_symmetry.space_group_name_H-M   'P 1'
#
loop_
_entity.id
_entity.type
_entity.pdbx_description
1 polymer ?
#
loop_
_entity_poly.entity_id
_entity_poly.type
_entity_poly.pdbx_seq_one_letter_code
_entity_poly.pdbx_strand_id
1 'polypeptide(L)'
;MKNLTYYCQKRPEESFLFSFKKNTNMSKEDEIIQKELSRLNFHLPKSRKNLKTLLEEDEPKVQLRDGQFHFFKKDELKYLSTLLDSNEYGSLYLPIILEIAPTWHGYFRVREKTAVKVIEKILGTYDILEEKNEVMLPRYLIPEIRKKLPTTTTYAFIIE
;
A
#
# COMPACT_ATOMS: atom_id res chain seq x y z
N MET A 1 12.09 -33.87 12.06
CA MET A 1 10.79 -34.21 11.42
C MET A 1 9.88 -32.99 11.51
N LYS A 2 9.40 -32.60 10.33
CA LYS A 2 8.43 -31.55 9.93
C LYS A 2 7.58 -30.90 11.03
N ASN A 3 7.51 -29.56 10.98
CA ASN A 3 6.28 -28.81 11.17
C ASN A 3 6.21 -27.71 10.09
N LEU A 4 5.64 -28.06 8.94
CA LEU A 4 5.18 -27.11 7.93
C LEU A 4 3.83 -26.56 8.41
N THR A 5 3.80 -25.29 8.83
CA THR A 5 2.54 -24.58 9.04
C THR A 5 2.16 -23.90 7.73
N TYR A 6 1.15 -24.44 7.07
CA TYR A 6 0.54 -23.89 5.88
C TYR A 6 -0.14 -22.55 6.22
N TYR A 7 0.35 -21.44 5.67
CA TYR A 7 -0.39 -20.18 5.68
C TYR A 7 -1.41 -20.20 4.54
N CYS A 8 -2.67 -20.31 4.94
CA CYS A 8 -3.86 -20.27 4.11
C CYS A 8 -4.01 -18.90 3.43
N GLN A 9 -4.26 -18.92 2.12
CA GLN A 9 -4.59 -17.77 1.28
C GLN A 9 -5.80 -16.99 1.84
N LYS A 10 -5.58 -15.80 2.40
CA LYS A 10 -6.65 -14.84 2.66
C LYS A 10 -6.80 -13.91 1.46
N ARG A 11 -8.06 -13.65 1.08
CA ARG A 11 -8.45 -12.79 -0.04
C ARG A 11 -7.89 -11.36 0.11
N PRO A 12 -7.46 -10.70 -0.98
CA PRO A 12 -6.87 -9.34 -0.94
C PRO A 12 -7.83 -8.26 -0.41
N GLU A 13 -9.13 -8.47 -0.53
CA GLU A 13 -10.16 -7.52 -0.07
C GLU A 13 -10.33 -7.47 1.46
N GLU A 14 -9.84 -8.49 2.20
CA GLU A 14 -9.93 -8.54 3.67
C GLU A 14 -8.63 -8.15 4.39
N SER A 15 -7.51 -7.98 3.69
CA SER A 15 -6.24 -7.57 4.29
C SER A 15 -6.12 -6.06 4.52
N PHE A 16 -6.98 -5.25 3.86
CA PHE A 16 -7.04 -3.80 4.09
C PHE A 16 -7.98 -3.40 5.24
N LEU A 17 -8.81 -4.34 5.70
CA LEU A 17 -9.30 -4.30 7.06
C LEU A 17 -8.11 -4.68 7.94
N PHE A 18 -7.37 -3.67 8.41
CA PHE A 18 -6.62 -3.84 9.63
C PHE A 18 -7.66 -4.28 10.67
N SER A 19 -7.78 -5.60 10.86
CA SER A 19 -8.39 -6.18 12.03
C SER A 19 -7.47 -5.75 13.15
N PHE A 20 -7.74 -4.55 13.69
CA PHE A 20 -7.34 -4.16 15.02
C PHE A 20 -7.97 -5.24 15.88
N LYS A 21 -7.20 -6.29 16.14
CA LYS A 21 -7.51 -7.27 17.17
C LYS A 21 -7.73 -6.40 18.40
N LYS A 22 -8.98 -6.27 18.84
CA LYS A 22 -9.31 -5.60 20.11
C LYS A 22 -8.51 -6.34 21.17
N ASN A 23 -7.32 -5.84 21.50
CA ASN A 23 -6.62 -6.27 22.68
C ASN A 23 -7.46 -5.72 23.83
N THR A 24 -8.06 -6.62 24.60
CA THR A 24 -9.07 -6.34 25.62
C THR A 24 -8.48 -5.70 26.88
N ASN A 25 -7.44 -4.88 26.75
CA ASN A 25 -6.91 -3.99 27.78
C ASN A 25 -6.07 -2.90 27.07
N MET A 26 -6.71 -1.77 26.74
CA MET A 26 -6.07 -0.61 26.11
C MET A 26 -6.12 0.53 27.11
N SER A 27 -4.99 1.19 27.37
CA SER A 27 -4.93 2.31 28.32
C SER A 27 -5.60 3.56 27.75
N LYS A 28 -5.91 4.56 28.58
CA LYS A 28 -6.47 5.83 28.10
C LYS A 28 -5.47 6.55 27.19
N GLU A 29 -4.18 6.39 27.48
CA GLU A 29 -3.07 6.91 26.69
C GLU A 29 -3.07 6.29 25.28
N ASP A 30 -3.25 4.96 25.19
CA ASP A 30 -3.35 4.26 23.91
C ASP A 30 -4.55 4.73 23.09
N GLU A 31 -5.71 4.95 23.71
CA GLU A 31 -6.91 5.45 23.02
C GLU A 31 -6.70 6.84 22.40
N ILE A 32 -6.01 7.73 23.12
CA ILE A 32 -5.67 9.08 22.62
C ILE A 32 -4.72 8.97 21.43
N ILE A 33 -3.66 8.16 21.55
CA ILE A 33 -2.68 7.95 20.48
C ILE A 33 -3.35 7.37 19.23
N GLN A 34 -4.24 6.38 19.40
CA GLN A 34 -5.00 5.80 18.28
C GLN A 34 -5.88 6.83 17.59
N LYS A 35 -6.52 7.73 18.35
CA LYS A 35 -7.34 8.80 17.78
C LYS A 35 -6.50 9.77 16.97
N GLU A 36 -5.32 10.16 17.43
CA GLU A 36 -4.43 11.04 16.67
C GLU A 36 -3.88 10.37 15.42
N LEU A 37 -3.49 9.08 15.48
CA LEU A 37 -3.12 8.33 14.28
C LEU A 37 -4.25 8.24 13.26
N SER A 38 -5.48 8.04 13.73
CA SER A 38 -6.64 7.93 12.84
C SER A 38 -6.81 9.21 12.02
N ARG A 39 -6.56 10.37 12.64
CA ARG A 39 -6.60 11.69 12.00
C ARG A 39 -5.44 11.89 11.04
N LEU A 40 -4.23 11.48 11.43
CA LEU A 40 -3.06 11.51 10.53
C LEU A 40 -3.25 10.68 9.27
N ASN A 41 -4.14 9.68 9.31
CA ASN A 41 -4.43 8.77 8.21
C ASN A 41 -5.74 9.10 7.48
N PHE A 42 -6.32 10.28 7.64
CA PHE A 42 -7.54 10.67 6.93
C PHE A 42 -7.36 10.76 5.41
N HIS A 43 -6.14 11.04 4.95
CA HIS A 43 -5.78 11.03 3.53
C HIS A 43 -5.66 9.62 2.94
N LEU A 44 -5.82 8.56 3.75
CA LEU A 44 -5.87 7.20 3.24
C LEU A 44 -7.22 6.91 2.57
N PRO A 45 -7.24 6.05 1.54
CA PRO A 45 -8.48 5.62 0.92
C PRO A 45 -9.37 4.88 1.92
N LYS A 46 -10.68 5.15 1.87
CA LYS A 46 -11.70 4.34 2.54
C LYS A 46 -11.77 2.95 1.94
N SER A 47 -11.63 2.86 0.62
CA SER A 47 -11.46 1.61 -0.13
C SER A 47 -10.59 1.88 -1.35
N ARG A 48 -9.72 0.92 -1.68
CA ARG A 48 -8.86 0.97 -2.87
C ARG A 48 -9.55 0.31 -4.07
N LYS A 49 -9.15 0.70 -5.27
CA LYS A 49 -9.54 0.04 -6.52
C LYS A 49 -8.32 -0.57 -7.19
N ASN A 50 -8.51 -1.66 -7.95
CA ASN A 50 -7.42 -2.24 -8.72
C ASN A 50 -7.14 -1.43 -10.00
N LEU A 51 -5.93 -1.59 -10.55
CA LEU A 51 -5.47 -0.88 -11.74
C LEU A 51 -6.40 -1.15 -12.94
N LYS A 52 -6.89 -2.38 -13.11
CA LYS A 52 -7.80 -2.74 -14.21
C LYS A 52 -9.05 -1.84 -14.20
N THR A 53 -9.73 -1.72 -13.06
CA THR A 53 -10.90 -0.85 -12.91
C THR A 53 -10.55 0.61 -13.16
N LEU A 54 -9.43 1.10 -12.61
CA LEU A 54 -9.04 2.51 -12.75
C LEU A 54 -8.66 2.90 -14.17
N LEU A 55 -8.16 1.98 -14.99
CA LEU A 55 -7.86 2.23 -16.40
C LEU A 55 -9.11 2.45 -17.26
N GLU A 56 -10.25 1.90 -16.84
CA GLU A 56 -11.54 1.99 -17.53
C GLU A 56 -12.34 3.24 -17.09
N GLU A 57 -11.93 3.93 -16.02
CA GLU A 57 -12.62 5.12 -15.51
C GLU A 57 -12.28 6.39 -16.29
N ASP A 58 -13.32 7.16 -16.65
CA ASP A 58 -13.14 8.50 -17.25
C ASP A 58 -12.47 9.47 -16.27
N GLU A 59 -12.79 9.37 -14.98
CA GLU A 59 -12.18 10.13 -13.89
C GLU A 59 -11.71 9.18 -12.78
N PRO A 60 -10.51 8.58 -12.91
CA PRO A 60 -10.06 7.57 -11.98
C PRO A 60 -9.83 8.16 -10.59
N LYS A 61 -10.59 7.66 -9.60
CA LYS A 61 -10.56 8.21 -8.23
C LYS A 61 -10.94 7.19 -7.16
N VAL A 62 -10.53 7.49 -5.93
CA VAL A 62 -10.95 6.80 -4.69
C VAL A 62 -11.47 7.80 -3.67
N GLN A 63 -12.40 7.36 -2.82
CA GLN A 63 -12.86 8.16 -1.69
C GLN A 63 -11.90 7.97 -0.52
N LEU A 64 -11.50 9.08 0.11
CA LEU A 64 -10.66 9.12 1.31
C LEU A 64 -11.49 8.93 2.58
N ARG A 65 -10.83 8.71 3.71
CA ARG A 65 -11.50 8.49 5.01
C ARG A 65 -12.18 9.74 5.56
N ASP A 66 -11.72 10.93 5.16
CA ASP A 66 -12.41 12.21 5.44
C ASP A 66 -13.61 12.48 4.51
N GLY A 67 -13.89 11.59 3.56
CA GLY A 67 -14.99 11.70 2.62
C GLY A 67 -14.65 12.44 1.32
N GLN A 68 -13.48 13.07 1.22
CA GLN A 68 -13.00 13.72 0.00
C GLN A 68 -12.63 12.69 -1.09
N PHE A 69 -12.39 13.16 -2.31
CA PHE A 69 -11.92 12.32 -3.41
C PHE A 69 -10.45 12.59 -3.74
N HIS A 70 -9.70 11.51 -3.92
CA HIS A 70 -8.35 11.53 -4.47
C HIS A 70 -8.38 11.05 -5.91
N PHE A 71 -7.89 11.89 -6.82
CA PHE A 71 -7.86 11.62 -8.25
C PHE A 71 -6.48 11.12 -8.68
N PHE A 72 -6.46 10.13 -9.57
CA PHE A 72 -5.24 9.60 -10.15
C PHE A 72 -4.96 10.22 -11.51
N LYS A 73 -3.68 10.47 -11.81
CA LYS A 73 -3.28 10.86 -13.17
C LYS A 73 -3.38 9.64 -14.09
N LYS A 74 -4.10 9.78 -15.20
CA LYS A 74 -4.22 8.71 -16.22
C LYS A 74 -2.87 8.24 -16.75
N ASP A 75 -1.91 9.15 -16.90
CA ASP A 75 -0.57 8.80 -17.40
C ASP A 75 0.23 7.98 -16.39
N GLU A 76 0.00 8.14 -15.08
CA GLU A 76 0.59 7.24 -14.06
C GLU A 76 -0.02 5.84 -14.15
N LEU A 77 -1.34 5.73 -14.36
CA LEU A 77 -2.01 4.43 -14.55
C LEU A 77 -1.50 3.70 -15.80
N LYS A 78 -1.33 4.42 -16.91
CA LYS A 78 -0.72 3.88 -18.13
C LYS A 78 0.74 3.48 -17.91
N TYR A 79 1.50 4.27 -17.15
CA TYR A 79 2.87 3.89 -16.82
C TYR A 79 2.91 2.59 -15.99
N LEU A 80 2.06 2.46 -14.98
CA LEU A 80 1.91 1.22 -14.20
C LEU A 80 1.58 0.01 -15.08
N SER A 81 0.75 0.20 -16.12
CA SER A 81 0.41 -0.87 -17.06
C SER A 81 1.61 -1.34 -17.90
N THR A 82 2.64 -0.50 -18.08
CA THR A 82 3.91 -0.92 -18.74
C THR A 82 4.85 -1.68 -17.81
N LEU A 83 4.66 -1.58 -16.49
CA LEU A 83 5.48 -2.28 -15.49
C LEU A 83 4.93 -3.67 -15.15
N LEU A 84 3.73 -3.99 -15.58
CA LEU A 84 3.01 -5.20 -15.21
C LEU A 84 2.48 -5.94 -16.44
N ASP A 85 2.35 -7.25 -16.30
CA ASP A 85 1.64 -8.05 -17.28
C ASP A 85 0.12 -7.83 -17.12
N SER A 86 -0.63 -7.93 -18.22
CA SER A 86 -2.07 -7.59 -18.23
C SER A 86 -2.92 -8.40 -17.25
N ASN A 87 -2.51 -9.63 -16.94
CA ASN A 87 -3.15 -10.49 -15.95
C ASN A 87 -2.91 -10.03 -14.49
N GLU A 88 -1.94 -9.15 -14.24
CA GLU A 88 -1.62 -8.61 -12.92
C GLU A 88 -2.40 -7.34 -12.58
N TYR A 89 -3.07 -6.71 -13.55
CA TYR A 89 -3.77 -5.44 -13.33
C TYR A 89 -4.89 -5.53 -12.29
N GLY A 90 -5.50 -6.70 -12.14
CA GLY A 90 -6.50 -6.97 -11.09
C GLY A 90 -5.92 -7.10 -9.69
N SER A 91 -4.60 -7.30 -9.57
CA SER A 91 -3.90 -7.54 -8.31
C SER A 91 -3.20 -6.28 -7.77
N LEU A 92 -2.98 -5.25 -8.59
CA LEU A 92 -2.43 -3.97 -8.13
C LEU A 92 -3.55 -3.06 -7.63
N TYR A 93 -3.66 -2.90 -6.31
CA TYR A 93 -4.60 -1.95 -5.69
C TYR A 93 -3.95 -0.58 -5.45
N LEU A 94 -4.66 0.49 -5.79
CA LEU A 94 -4.17 1.86 -5.70
C LEU A 94 -4.90 2.72 -4.66
N PRO A 95 -4.18 3.69 -4.05
CA PRO A 95 -2.74 3.92 -4.17
C PRO A 95 -1.88 2.80 -3.54
N ILE A 96 -0.64 2.65 -4.02
CA ILE A 96 0.39 1.84 -3.36
C ILE A 96 0.72 2.50 -2.02
N ILE A 97 0.66 1.72 -0.94
CA ILE A 97 0.88 2.23 0.42
C ILE A 97 2.36 2.13 0.77
N LEU A 98 2.94 3.28 1.12
CA LEU A 98 4.28 3.42 1.68
C LEU A 98 4.13 3.53 3.20
N GLU A 99 4.23 2.40 3.89
CA GLU A 99 4.06 2.35 5.34
C GLU A 99 5.27 2.98 6.05
N ILE A 100 4.99 3.78 7.07
CA ILE A 100 5.97 4.51 7.85
C ILE A 100 5.68 4.25 9.33
N ALA A 101 6.65 3.65 10.04
CA ALA A 101 6.63 3.55 11.50
C ALA A 101 7.76 4.40 12.11
N PRO A 102 7.54 4.98 13.30
CA PRO A 102 8.61 5.62 14.07
C PRO A 102 9.74 4.65 14.44
N THR A 103 9.40 3.38 14.72
CA THR A 103 10.33 2.31 15.15
C THR A 103 11.27 1.83 14.04
N TRP A 104 11.00 2.15 12.77
CA TRP A 104 11.81 1.66 11.65
C TRP A 104 12.95 2.60 11.25
N HIS A 105 13.26 3.61 12.06
CA HIS A 105 14.50 4.39 11.97
C HIS A 105 14.94 4.80 10.54
N GLY A 106 14.05 5.44 9.77
CA GLY A 106 14.38 5.92 8.43
C GLY A 106 14.12 4.93 7.29
N TYR A 107 13.43 3.83 7.56
CA TYR A 107 12.91 2.91 6.54
C TYR A 107 11.40 3.10 6.33
N PHE A 108 10.90 2.60 5.21
CA PHE A 108 9.49 2.42 4.90
C PHE A 108 9.25 0.99 4.43
N ARG A 109 8.01 0.51 4.55
CA ARG A 109 7.60 -0.83 4.11
C ARG A 109 6.58 -0.73 3.00
N VAL A 110 6.68 -1.63 2.02
CA VAL A 110 5.66 -1.88 1.00
C VAL A 110 5.22 -3.32 1.12
N ARG A 111 3.92 -3.56 1.02
CA ARG A 111 3.29 -4.87 1.06
C ARG A 111 2.55 -5.13 -0.25
N GLU A 112 2.19 -6.39 -0.46
CA GLU A 112 1.55 -6.95 -1.65
C GLU A 112 2.54 -7.17 -2.78
N LYS A 113 2.60 -8.41 -3.27
CA LYS A 113 3.51 -8.86 -4.32
C LYS A 113 3.54 -7.92 -5.53
N THR A 114 2.38 -7.53 -6.04
CA THR A 114 2.29 -6.68 -7.24
C THR A 114 2.77 -5.26 -6.97
N ALA A 115 2.52 -4.71 -5.77
CA ALA A 115 3.03 -3.40 -5.40
C ALA A 115 4.54 -3.42 -5.19
N VAL A 116 5.08 -4.46 -4.54
CA VAL A 116 6.53 -4.66 -4.37
C VAL A 116 7.22 -4.74 -5.75
N LYS A 117 6.69 -5.55 -6.67
CA LYS A 117 7.17 -5.65 -8.06
C LYS A 117 7.23 -4.28 -8.74
N VAL A 118 6.18 -3.45 -8.62
CA VAL A 118 6.17 -2.09 -9.19
C VAL A 118 7.30 -1.23 -8.60
N ILE A 119 7.45 -1.24 -7.28
CA ILE A 119 8.47 -0.44 -6.59
C ILE A 119 9.89 -0.88 -6.98
N GLU A 120 10.16 -2.19 -6.97
CA GLU A 120 11.47 -2.72 -7.37
C GLU A 120 11.77 -2.44 -8.85
N LYS A 121 10.77 -2.51 -9.75
CA LYS A 121 10.95 -2.13 -11.16
C LYS A 121 11.28 -0.65 -11.34
N ILE A 122 10.66 0.24 -10.56
CA ILE A 122 10.97 1.68 -10.59
C ILE A 122 12.39 1.95 -10.09
N LEU A 123 12.83 1.22 -9.07
CA LEU A 123 14.17 1.35 -8.48
C LEU A 123 15.26 0.57 -9.25
N GLY A 124 14.87 -0.23 -10.27
CA GLY A 124 15.80 -1.04 -11.04
C GLY A 124 16.35 -2.26 -10.28
N THR A 125 15.67 -2.72 -9.23
CA THR A 125 16.10 -3.82 -8.35
C THR A 125 15.22 -5.07 -8.47
N TYR A 126 14.29 -5.11 -9.42
CA TYR A 126 13.37 -6.24 -9.57
C TYR A 126 14.08 -7.49 -10.09
N ASP A 127 13.91 -8.59 -9.37
CA ASP A 127 14.34 -9.92 -9.78
C ASP A 127 13.13 -10.86 -9.86
N ILE A 128 12.93 -11.46 -11.04
CA ILE A 128 11.83 -12.40 -11.30
C ILE A 128 11.97 -13.71 -10.50
N LEU A 129 13.18 -14.06 -10.08
CA LEU A 129 13.44 -15.25 -9.26
C LEU A 129 13.20 -15.00 -7.77
N GLU A 130 13.08 -13.74 -7.35
CA GLU A 130 12.93 -13.33 -5.95
C GLU A 130 11.69 -12.48 -5.70
N GLU A 131 10.53 -12.91 -6.20
CA GLU A 131 9.29 -12.18 -5.95
C GLU A 131 8.91 -12.22 -4.45
N LYS A 132 8.80 -11.03 -3.85
CA LYS A 132 8.51 -10.85 -2.42
C LYS A 132 7.08 -10.34 -2.22
N ASN A 133 6.45 -10.73 -1.11
CA ASN A 133 5.16 -10.18 -0.69
C ASN A 133 5.31 -8.85 0.08
N GLU A 134 6.50 -8.55 0.58
CA GLU A 134 6.82 -7.30 1.27
C GLU A 134 8.29 -6.94 1.11
N VAL A 135 8.61 -5.65 1.21
CA VAL A 135 9.99 -5.14 1.21
C VAL A 135 10.13 -3.96 2.17
N MET A 136 11.25 -3.88 2.87
CA MET A 136 11.66 -2.70 3.63
C MET A 136 12.79 -1.98 2.90
N LEU A 137 12.61 -0.67 2.70
CA LEU A 137 13.51 0.16 1.91
C LEU A 137 13.85 1.46 2.66
N PRO A 138 15.05 2.03 2.45
CA PRO A 138 15.39 3.33 3.04
C PRO A 138 14.52 4.47 2.50
N ARG A 139 14.11 5.40 3.35
CA ARG A 139 13.26 6.55 2.99
C ARG A 139 13.87 7.48 1.95
N TYR A 140 15.20 7.49 1.78
CA TYR A 140 15.84 8.33 0.76
C TYR A 140 15.47 7.91 -0.68
N LEU A 141 14.90 6.72 -0.88
CA LEU A 141 14.41 6.24 -2.18
C LEU A 141 13.01 6.74 -2.54
N ILE A 142 12.26 7.26 -1.56
CA ILE A 142 10.89 7.75 -1.76
C ILE A 142 10.78 8.85 -2.82
N PRO A 143 11.71 9.84 -2.89
CA PRO A 143 11.68 10.83 -3.96
C PRO A 143 11.75 10.23 -5.36
N GLU A 144 12.52 9.16 -5.57
CA GLU A 144 12.59 8.48 -6.87
C GLU A 144 11.27 7.82 -7.25
N ILE A 145 10.62 7.16 -6.28
CA ILE A 145 9.29 6.57 -6.45
C ILE A 145 8.25 7.65 -6.77
N ARG A 146 8.18 8.70 -5.94
CA ARG A 146 7.17 9.77 -6.07
C ARG A 146 7.40 10.69 -7.26
N LYS A 147 8.60 10.74 -7.81
CA LYS A 147 8.87 11.39 -9.10
C LYS A 147 8.11 10.70 -10.24
N LYS A 148 7.91 9.39 -10.16
CA LYS A 148 7.18 8.59 -11.15
C LYS A 148 5.70 8.44 -10.82
N LEU A 149 5.37 8.23 -9.54
CA LEU A 149 4.03 7.87 -9.07
C LEU A 149 3.47 8.85 -8.01
N PRO A 150 3.38 10.17 -8.28
CA PRO A 150 2.96 11.15 -7.27
C PRO A 150 1.50 11.02 -6.84
N THR A 151 0.59 10.51 -7.68
CA THR A 151 -0.83 10.33 -7.33
C THR A 151 -1.21 8.88 -7.07
N THR A 152 -0.42 7.92 -7.55
CA THR A 152 -0.69 6.48 -7.39
C THR A 152 0.05 5.85 -6.19
N THR A 153 0.73 6.65 -5.38
CA THR A 153 1.32 6.25 -4.09
C THR A 153 0.83 7.14 -2.96
N THR A 154 0.79 6.63 -1.72
CA THR A 154 0.49 7.43 -0.52
C THR A 154 1.21 6.88 0.70
N TYR A 155 1.36 7.68 1.74
CA TYR A 155 1.94 7.24 3.01
C TYR A 155 0.87 6.70 3.94
N ALA A 156 1.16 5.64 4.68
CA ALA A 156 0.39 5.26 5.86
C ALA A 156 1.28 5.32 7.10
N PHE A 157 0.84 6.04 8.12
CA PHE A 157 1.52 6.05 9.40
C PHE A 157 0.99 4.91 10.26
N ILE A 158 1.89 4.07 10.75
CA ILE A 158 1.54 2.92 11.58
C ILE A 158 2.22 3.04 12.96
N ILE A 159 1.58 2.43 13.96
CA ILE A 159 2.18 2.15 15.26
C ILE A 159 2.18 0.63 15.43
N GLU A 160 3.30 0.10 15.91
CA GLU A 160 3.48 -1.29 16.30
C GLU A 160 3.26 -1.45 17.80
#